data_AF-A0A9P7YT57-F1
#
_entry.id   AF-A0A9P7YT57-F1
#
_cell.length_a   1.000
_cell.length_b   1.000
_cell.length_c   1.000
_cell.angle_alpha   90.00
_cell.angle_beta   90.00
_cell.angle_gamma   90.00
#
_symmetry.space_group_name_H-M   'P 1'
#
loop_
_entity.id
_entity.type
_entity.pdbx_description
1 polymer ?
#
loop_
_entity_poly.entity_id
_entity_poly.type
_entity_poly.pdbx_seq_one_letter_code
_entity_poly.pdbx_strand_id
1 'polypeptide(L)'
;MDPAFIAAQKKHSQPKALGSTSRLRRNPYAQALATPIRICQITRMPLPSFFLQGFKVAAESENEQPYFVPQGTLLKTLHSKRFISQKGLHLGMFGSNTYILARSSMLSGMHGTVLSRLIPTRIGQSKHAQSYRKALYRSDMDRHVLYMVRRSVYYWLLNLHGIGKGYISPYDDFEKAKRYGLKSGLFLWTKDHDRNSDVSPPEFATILTEPKQSRPRKIPVHNLEFLLGETMMSKLREATKDTHKDTFARPILGIKNRNMTVGLELRLWWLQCYLAKHNKILK
;
A
#
# COMPACT_ATOMS: atom_id res chain seq x y z
N MET A 1 21.69 32.64 42.65
CA MET A 1 20.77 31.79 41.86
C MET A 1 21.31 30.38 41.84
N ASP A 2 20.44 29.37 41.96
CA ASP A 2 20.83 27.96 41.98
C ASP A 2 21.42 27.53 40.60
N PRO A 3 22.69 27.07 40.55
CA PRO A 3 23.32 26.64 39.31
C PRO A 3 22.59 25.47 38.63
N ALA A 4 21.89 24.61 39.39
CA ALA A 4 21.11 23.52 38.84
C ALA A 4 19.88 24.03 38.05
N PHE A 5 19.25 25.09 38.53
CA PHE A 5 18.12 25.75 37.86
C PHE A 5 18.54 26.38 36.53
N ILE A 6 19.69 27.08 36.51
CA ILE A 6 20.26 27.69 35.30
C ILE A 6 20.64 26.62 34.27
N ALA A 7 21.18 25.48 34.71
CA ALA A 7 21.51 24.36 33.84
C ALA A 7 20.26 23.69 33.23
N ALA A 8 19.20 23.51 34.03
CA ALA A 8 17.93 22.96 33.56
C ALA A 8 17.24 23.88 32.54
N GLN A 9 17.23 25.19 32.78
CA GLN A 9 16.65 26.18 31.88
C GLN A 9 17.42 26.22 30.54
N LYS A 10 18.75 26.20 30.58
CA LYS A 10 19.59 26.11 29.37
C LYS A 10 19.36 24.80 28.60
N LYS A 11 19.17 23.68 29.29
CA LYS A 11 18.87 22.37 28.66
C LYS A 11 17.51 22.37 27.94
N HIS A 12 16.50 23.05 28.49
CA HIS A 12 15.17 23.16 27.86
C HIS A 12 15.12 24.21 26.74
N SER A 13 15.99 25.22 26.79
CA SER A 13 16.11 26.25 25.76
C SER A 13 16.91 25.80 24.53
N GLN A 14 17.73 24.76 24.64
CA GLN A 14 18.43 24.23 23.47
C GLN A 14 17.45 23.48 22.56
N PRO A 15 17.49 23.71 21.23
CA PRO A 15 16.70 22.92 20.29
C PRO A 15 17.09 21.46 20.47
N LYS A 16 16.09 20.60 20.70
CA LYS A 16 16.30 19.15 20.82
C LYS A 16 17.14 18.72 19.62
N ALA A 17 18.29 18.09 19.87
CA ALA A 17 19.16 17.60 18.81
C ALA A 17 18.30 16.90 17.76
N LEU A 18 18.49 17.26 16.49
CA LEU A 18 17.71 16.71 15.38
C LEU A 18 17.88 15.18 15.42
N GLY A 19 16.91 14.51 16.04
CA GLY A 19 16.98 13.06 16.23
C GLY A 19 17.14 12.41 14.87
N SER A 20 17.96 11.35 14.78
CA SER A 20 18.26 10.69 13.51
C SER A 20 16.96 10.36 12.75
N THR A 21 16.67 11.11 11.68
CA THR A 21 15.48 10.94 10.82
C THR A 21 15.44 9.56 10.17
N SER A 22 16.54 8.80 10.25
CA SER A 22 16.70 7.44 9.76
C SER A 22 15.60 6.48 10.25
N ARG A 23 15.12 6.63 11.49
CA ARG A 23 14.05 5.77 12.04
C ARG A 23 12.70 6.04 11.38
N LEU A 24 12.35 7.32 11.20
CA LEU A 24 11.11 7.71 10.52
C LEU A 24 11.14 7.32 9.04
N ARG A 25 12.31 7.43 8.39
CA ARG A 25 12.51 6.95 7.02
C ARG A 25 12.31 5.44 6.85
N ARG A 26 12.35 4.64 7.91
CA ARG A 26 12.09 3.18 7.83
C ARG A 26 10.68 2.81 8.26
N ASN A 27 9.92 3.73 8.86
CA ASN A 27 8.58 3.47 9.30
C ASN A 27 7.59 3.68 8.13
N PRO A 28 6.92 2.63 7.62
CA PRO A 28 5.99 2.78 6.50
C PRO A 28 4.81 3.72 6.84
N TYR A 29 4.33 3.70 8.07
CA TYR A 29 3.23 4.56 8.52
C TYR A 29 3.63 6.04 8.47
N ALA A 30 4.84 6.36 8.94
CA ALA A 30 5.36 7.72 8.86
C ALA A 30 5.53 8.17 7.40
N GLN A 31 6.02 7.29 6.52
CA GLN A 31 6.16 7.61 5.09
C GLN A 31 4.81 7.90 4.42
N ALA A 32 3.78 7.11 4.71
CA ALA A 32 2.45 7.34 4.16
C ALA A 32 1.84 8.67 4.62
N LEU A 33 1.95 8.97 5.91
CA LEU A 33 1.45 10.22 6.49
C LEU A 33 2.22 11.44 5.97
N ALA A 34 3.51 11.28 5.67
CA ALA A 34 4.33 12.33 5.07
C ALA A 34 4.06 12.57 3.58
N THR A 35 3.19 11.78 2.93
CA THR A 35 2.81 12.06 1.55
C THR A 35 2.03 13.37 1.45
N PRO A 36 2.08 14.08 0.30
CA PRO A 36 1.40 15.37 0.16
C PRO A 36 -0.09 15.26 0.46
N ILE A 37 -0.62 16.24 1.21
CA ILE A 37 -2.05 16.35 1.47
C ILE A 37 -2.77 16.73 0.18
N ARG A 38 -3.86 16.02 -0.12
CA ARG A 38 -4.75 16.24 -1.27
C ARG A 38 -6.20 16.15 -0.82
N ILE A 39 -7.10 16.73 -1.60
CA ILE A 39 -8.53 16.73 -1.30
C ILE A 39 -9.21 15.63 -2.12
N CYS A 40 -9.95 14.76 -1.44
CA CYS A 40 -10.85 13.80 -2.10
C CYS A 40 -11.97 14.57 -2.82
N GLN A 41 -12.15 14.38 -4.12
CA GLN A 41 -13.18 15.11 -4.88
C GLN A 41 -14.61 14.75 -4.44
N ILE A 42 -14.82 13.55 -3.92
CA ILE A 42 -16.15 13.08 -3.53
C ILE A 42 -16.50 13.52 -2.11
N THR A 43 -15.63 13.23 -1.13
CA THR A 43 -15.90 13.51 0.28
C THR A 43 -15.41 14.89 0.73
N ARG A 44 -14.65 15.60 -0.10
CA ARG A 44 -13.99 16.89 0.21
C ARG A 44 -13.04 16.86 1.40
N MET A 45 -12.72 15.69 1.93
CA MET A 45 -11.79 15.54 3.05
C MET A 45 -10.33 15.73 2.58
N PRO A 46 -9.53 16.55 3.28
CA PRO A 46 -8.08 16.63 3.07
C PRO A 46 -7.40 15.41 3.71
N LEU A 47 -6.67 14.64 2.92
CA LEU A 47 -5.96 13.45 3.37
C LEU A 47 -4.59 13.35 2.69
N PRO A 48 -3.59 12.73 3.34
CA PRO A 48 -2.36 12.34 2.66
C PRO A 48 -2.67 11.50 1.41
N SER A 49 -1.99 11.80 0.29
CA SER A 49 -2.23 11.15 -1.00
C SER A 49 -2.08 9.63 -0.99
N PHE A 50 -1.40 9.07 0.02
CA PHE A 50 -1.35 7.63 0.25
C PHE A 50 -2.75 6.99 0.42
N PHE A 51 -3.68 7.69 1.09
CA PHE A 51 -5.03 7.19 1.32
C PHE A 51 -5.99 7.49 0.15
N LEU A 52 -5.47 8.03 -0.94
CA LEU A 52 -6.25 8.47 -2.09
C LEU A 52 -5.81 7.72 -3.34
N GLN A 53 -6.79 7.27 -4.12
CA GLN A 53 -6.57 6.79 -5.47
C GLN A 53 -6.58 7.99 -6.42
N GLY A 54 -5.46 8.20 -7.11
CA GLY A 54 -5.37 9.20 -8.17
C GLY A 54 -5.99 8.69 -9.47
N PHE A 55 -6.49 9.59 -10.29
CA PHE A 55 -6.89 9.32 -11.66
C PHE A 55 -6.42 10.45 -12.58
N LYS A 56 -6.09 10.07 -13.81
CA LYS A 56 -5.90 11.00 -14.93
C LYS A 56 -6.74 10.53 -16.10
N VAL A 57 -7.02 11.45 -17.00
CA VAL A 57 -7.63 11.11 -18.28
C VAL A 57 -6.52 10.87 -19.28
N ALA A 58 -6.61 9.77 -20.02
CA ALA A 58 -5.74 9.49 -21.14
C ALA A 58 -6.58 9.24 -22.40
N ALA A 59 -6.00 9.51 -23.55
CA ALA A 59 -6.44 9.00 -24.85
C ALA A 59 -5.18 8.60 -25.63
N GLU A 60 -5.31 7.58 -26.48
CA GLU A 60 -4.21 7.02 -27.26
C GLU A 60 -4.02 7.79 -28.58
N SER A 61 -5.07 8.47 -29.07
CA SER A 61 -5.01 9.54 -30.07
C SER A 61 -6.03 10.67 -29.80
N GLU A 62 -5.93 11.82 -30.48
CA GLU A 62 -6.87 12.95 -30.29
C GLU A 62 -8.33 12.61 -30.63
N ASN A 63 -8.54 11.63 -31.51
CA ASN A 63 -9.86 11.21 -31.99
C ASN A 63 -10.46 10.05 -31.18
N GLU A 64 -9.70 9.47 -30.26
CA GLU A 64 -10.17 8.35 -29.46
C GLU A 64 -10.95 8.79 -28.24
N GLN A 65 -11.86 7.91 -27.82
CA GLN A 65 -12.64 8.13 -26.63
C GLN A 65 -11.70 8.16 -25.40
N PRO A 66 -11.64 9.27 -24.66
CA PRO A 66 -10.80 9.35 -23.48
C PRO A 66 -11.30 8.40 -22.39
N TYR A 67 -10.41 7.98 -21.50
CA TYR A 67 -10.76 7.12 -20.38
C TYR A 67 -9.99 7.47 -19.11
N PHE A 68 -10.57 7.16 -17.96
CA PHE A 68 -9.92 7.35 -16.67
C PHE A 68 -8.89 6.24 -16.43
N VAL A 69 -7.64 6.65 -16.19
CA VAL A 69 -6.53 5.77 -15.85
C VAL A 69 -6.20 5.95 -14.36
N PRO A 70 -6.19 4.87 -13.56
CA PRO A 70 -5.74 4.95 -12.17
C PRO A 70 -4.26 5.34 -12.11
N GLN A 71 -3.95 6.28 -11.23
CA GLN A 71 -2.62 6.81 -10.96
C GLN A 71 -2.29 6.68 -9.48
N GLY A 72 -1.04 6.43 -9.14
CA GLY A 72 -0.66 6.36 -7.73
C GLY A 72 0.78 5.99 -7.51
N THR A 73 1.35 6.44 -6.40
CA THR A 73 2.74 6.13 -6.00
C THR A 73 2.99 4.64 -5.89
N LEU A 74 2.00 3.87 -5.44
CA LEU A 74 2.08 2.41 -5.31
C LEU A 74 1.93 1.67 -6.64
N LEU A 75 1.27 2.29 -7.62
CA LEU A 75 1.06 1.75 -8.97
C LEU A 75 2.25 2.08 -9.91
N LYS A 76 3.01 3.14 -9.63
CA LYS A 76 4.17 3.56 -10.45
C LYS A 76 5.25 2.48 -10.61
N THR A 77 5.42 1.56 -9.66
CA THR A 77 6.38 0.44 -9.80
C THR A 77 6.01 -0.58 -10.87
N LEU A 78 4.73 -0.68 -11.26
CA LEU A 78 4.34 -1.54 -12.40
C LEU A 78 4.68 -0.89 -13.74
N HIS A 79 4.83 0.43 -13.77
CA HIS A 79 5.15 1.23 -14.95
C HIS A 79 6.66 1.57 -15.06
N SER A 80 7.52 0.93 -14.26
CA SER A 80 8.97 1.16 -14.30
C SER A 80 9.59 0.60 -15.59
N LYS A 81 9.69 1.47 -16.60
CA LYS A 81 10.50 1.42 -17.84
C LYS A 81 10.38 0.21 -18.79
N ARG A 82 10.08 -1.02 -18.34
CA ARG A 82 9.98 -2.19 -19.23
C ARG A 82 8.64 -2.33 -19.95
N PHE A 83 7.55 -1.83 -19.39
CA PHE A 83 6.21 -1.94 -20.02
C PHE A 83 5.85 -0.80 -20.99
N ILE A 84 6.56 0.33 -20.96
CA ILE A 84 6.35 1.44 -21.92
C ILE A 84 7.25 1.27 -23.16
N SER A 85 8.17 0.31 -23.15
CA SER A 85 9.09 0.03 -24.28
C SER A 85 8.59 -1.06 -25.23
N GLN A 86 7.32 -1.50 -25.14
CA GLN A 86 6.73 -2.36 -26.16
C GLN A 86 5.60 -1.61 -26.86
N LYS A 87 5.91 -1.20 -28.10
CA LYS A 87 5.08 -0.51 -29.09
C LYS A 87 4.73 0.94 -28.76
N GLY A 88 5.50 1.87 -29.34
CA GLY A 88 5.13 3.16 -29.98
C GLY A 88 3.86 3.95 -29.60
N LEU A 89 3.25 3.74 -28.44
CA LEU A 89 2.01 4.38 -28.03
C LEU A 89 2.30 5.54 -27.08
N HIS A 90 2.41 6.74 -27.65
CA HIS A 90 2.42 7.98 -26.90
C HIS A 90 1.03 8.21 -26.29
N LEU A 91 0.75 7.60 -25.12
CA LEU A 91 -0.50 7.85 -24.41
C LEU A 91 -0.54 9.31 -23.97
N GLY A 92 -1.40 10.11 -24.61
CA GLY A 92 -1.62 11.51 -24.26
C GLY A 92 -2.31 11.58 -22.91
N MET A 93 -1.56 11.90 -21.85
CA MET A 93 -2.16 12.14 -20.52
C MET A 93 -2.62 13.59 -20.43
N PHE A 94 -3.91 13.80 -20.20
CA PHE A 94 -4.51 15.13 -20.15
C PHE A 94 -4.76 15.58 -18.70
N GLY A 95 -4.51 16.87 -18.46
CA GLY A 95 -4.93 17.55 -17.24
C GLY A 95 -4.23 17.14 -15.93
N SER A 96 -4.85 17.56 -14.83
CA SER A 96 -4.36 17.35 -13.46
C SER A 96 -4.89 16.05 -12.85
N ASN A 97 -4.12 15.46 -11.93
CA ASN A 97 -4.61 14.33 -11.13
C ASN A 97 -5.87 14.73 -10.37
N THR A 98 -6.93 13.92 -10.51
CA THR A 98 -8.07 13.93 -9.60
C THR A 98 -7.86 12.84 -8.54
N TYR A 99 -8.35 13.05 -7.33
CA TYR A 99 -8.11 12.14 -6.21
C TYR A 99 -9.44 11.73 -5.58
N ILE A 100 -9.61 10.44 -5.33
CA ILE A 100 -10.76 9.86 -4.63
C ILE A 100 -10.21 9.05 -3.45
N LEU A 101 -11.00 8.87 -2.40
CA LEU A 101 -10.65 7.94 -1.33
C LEU A 101 -10.37 6.54 -1.89
N ALA A 102 -9.21 5.97 -1.54
CA ALA A 102 -8.78 4.65 -2.00
C ALA A 102 -9.55 3.53 -1.28
N ARG A 103 -10.79 3.28 -1.68
CA ARG A 103 -11.65 2.21 -1.13
C ARG A 103 -12.40 1.49 -2.25
N SER A 104 -12.53 0.18 -2.14
CA SER A 104 -13.27 -0.61 -3.15
C SER A 104 -14.70 -0.11 -3.31
N SER A 105 -15.41 0.12 -2.20
CA SER A 105 -16.81 0.58 -2.20
C SER A 105 -16.99 1.98 -2.81
N MET A 106 -15.99 2.85 -2.66
CA MET A 106 -16.00 4.17 -3.29
C MET A 106 -15.85 4.06 -4.79
N LEU A 107 -14.90 3.23 -5.26
CA LEU A 107 -14.59 3.10 -6.68
C LEU A 107 -15.68 2.35 -7.45
N SER A 108 -16.35 1.37 -6.82
CA SER A 108 -17.47 0.64 -7.42
C SER A 108 -18.73 1.52 -7.52
N GLY A 109 -18.89 2.48 -6.61
CA GLY A 109 -20.03 3.42 -6.60
C GLY A 109 -19.89 4.61 -7.56
N MET A 110 -18.85 4.65 -8.39
CA MET A 110 -18.59 5.78 -9.30
C MET A 110 -19.40 5.67 -10.60
N HIS A 111 -20.68 6.03 -10.54
CA HIS A 111 -21.57 6.08 -11.70
C HIS A 111 -22.41 7.37 -11.72
N GLY A 112 -22.99 7.68 -12.87
CA GLY A 112 -23.92 8.80 -13.06
C GLY A 112 -23.41 10.14 -12.54
N THR A 113 -24.19 10.80 -11.68
CA THR A 113 -23.90 12.12 -11.12
C THR A 113 -22.71 12.14 -10.16
N VAL A 114 -22.29 10.99 -9.62
CA VAL A 114 -21.09 10.92 -8.78
C VAL A 114 -19.83 11.02 -9.65
N LEU A 115 -19.86 10.48 -10.86
CA LEU A 115 -18.72 10.52 -11.78
C LEU A 115 -18.40 11.94 -12.24
N SER A 116 -19.41 12.78 -12.45
CA SER A 116 -19.20 14.19 -12.83
C SER A 116 -18.42 14.97 -11.76
N ARG A 117 -18.44 14.54 -10.50
CA ARG A 117 -17.64 15.13 -9.40
C ARG A 117 -16.15 14.84 -9.53
N LEU A 118 -15.72 13.89 -10.38
CA LEU A 118 -14.29 13.65 -10.64
C LEU A 118 -13.63 14.74 -11.46
N ILE A 119 -14.41 15.56 -12.16
CA ILE A 119 -13.91 16.66 -12.96
C ILE A 119 -13.35 17.72 -12.00
N PRO A 120 -12.02 17.95 -12.00
CA PRO A 120 -11.43 18.90 -11.08
C PRO A 120 -11.98 20.30 -11.34
N THR A 121 -12.31 21.04 -10.28
CA THR A 121 -12.90 22.39 -10.40
C THR A 121 -12.02 23.33 -11.23
N ARG A 122 -10.69 23.20 -11.12
CA ARG A 122 -9.71 23.99 -11.90
C ARG A 122 -9.68 23.64 -13.40
N ILE A 123 -10.14 22.44 -13.78
CA ILE A 123 -10.15 21.96 -15.17
C ILE A 123 -11.42 22.40 -15.89
N GLY A 124 -12.49 22.77 -15.18
CA GLY A 124 -13.78 23.12 -15.76
C GLY A 124 -13.75 24.21 -16.84
N GLN A 125 -12.71 25.06 -16.85
CA GLN A 125 -12.47 26.11 -17.85
C GLN A 125 -11.24 25.85 -18.76
N SER A 126 -10.58 24.71 -18.63
CA SER A 126 -9.43 24.37 -19.46
C SER A 126 -9.84 23.70 -20.77
N LYS A 127 -8.96 23.73 -21.78
CA LYS A 127 -9.10 22.97 -23.04
C LYS A 127 -9.32 21.45 -22.84
N HIS A 128 -8.99 20.92 -21.67
CA HIS A 128 -9.14 19.49 -21.34
C HIS A 128 -10.45 19.17 -20.62
N ALA A 129 -11.30 20.15 -20.31
CA ALA A 129 -12.59 19.92 -19.63
C ALA A 129 -13.47 18.92 -20.40
N GLN A 130 -13.47 19.03 -21.73
CA GLN A 130 -14.27 18.16 -22.58
C GLN A 130 -13.77 16.72 -22.55
N SER A 131 -12.46 16.51 -22.50
CA SER A 131 -11.86 15.17 -22.37
C SER A 131 -12.30 14.51 -21.06
N TYR A 132 -12.35 15.24 -19.94
CA TYR A 132 -12.84 14.71 -18.66
C TYR A 132 -14.34 14.40 -18.67
N ARG A 133 -15.15 15.23 -19.34
CA ARG A 133 -16.61 15.00 -19.46
C ARG A 133 -16.94 13.78 -20.32
N LYS A 134 -16.15 13.55 -21.38
CA LYS A 134 -16.29 12.39 -22.26
C LYS A 134 -15.60 11.14 -21.71
N ALA A 135 -14.72 11.27 -20.72
CA ALA A 135 -13.89 10.17 -20.28
C ALA A 135 -14.72 8.99 -19.75
N LEU A 136 -14.49 7.82 -20.32
CA LEU A 136 -15.09 6.58 -19.86
C LEU A 136 -14.49 6.18 -18.52
N TYR A 137 -15.37 5.89 -17.56
CA TYR A 137 -15.01 5.25 -16.30
C TYR A 137 -15.37 3.77 -16.38
N ARG A 138 -14.40 2.91 -16.08
CA ARG A 138 -14.59 1.46 -16.15
C ARG A 138 -15.54 0.98 -15.05
N SER A 139 -16.51 0.15 -15.38
CA SER A 139 -17.51 -0.34 -14.42
C SER A 139 -16.90 -1.15 -13.26
N ASP A 140 -15.84 -1.90 -13.51
CA ASP A 140 -15.10 -2.70 -12.53
C ASP A 140 -13.76 -2.04 -12.10
N MET A 141 -13.71 -0.70 -12.07
CA MET A 141 -12.49 0.04 -11.70
C MET A 141 -11.95 -0.36 -10.33
N ASP A 142 -12.83 -0.69 -9.39
CA ASP A 142 -12.45 -1.13 -8.06
C ASP A 142 -11.66 -2.45 -8.10
N ARG A 143 -12.13 -3.42 -8.89
CA ARG A 143 -11.44 -4.68 -9.14
C ARG A 143 -10.16 -4.47 -9.94
N HIS A 144 -10.15 -3.49 -10.86
CA HIS A 144 -8.95 -3.15 -11.64
C HIS A 144 -7.78 -2.76 -10.73
N VAL A 145 -8.03 -1.76 -9.89
CA VAL A 145 -7.02 -1.17 -9.02
C VAL A 145 -6.56 -2.22 -8.00
N LEU A 146 -7.49 -2.99 -7.47
CA LEU A 146 -7.20 -4.11 -6.58
C LEU A 146 -6.26 -5.13 -7.25
N TYR A 147 -6.57 -5.56 -8.47
CA TYR A 147 -5.73 -6.47 -9.24
C TYR A 147 -4.32 -5.91 -9.46
N MET A 148 -4.20 -4.64 -9.84
CA MET A 148 -2.90 -4.01 -10.06
C MET A 148 -2.05 -4.04 -8.79
N VAL A 149 -2.59 -3.60 -7.65
CA VAL A 149 -1.82 -3.56 -6.40
C VAL A 149 -1.48 -4.97 -5.91
N ARG A 150 -2.42 -5.93 -5.99
CA ARG A 150 -2.16 -7.36 -5.67
C ARG A 150 -1.03 -7.93 -6.52
N ARG A 151 -1.06 -7.70 -7.83
CA ARG A 151 0.01 -8.11 -8.76
C ARG A 151 1.35 -7.47 -8.39
N SER A 152 1.35 -6.21 -7.97
CA SER A 152 2.57 -5.56 -7.49
C SER A 152 3.12 -6.23 -6.23
N VAL A 153 2.27 -6.53 -5.24
CA VAL A 153 2.67 -7.24 -4.00
C VAL A 153 3.22 -8.62 -4.32
N TYR A 154 2.56 -9.36 -5.21
CA TYR A 154 3.02 -10.66 -5.71
C TYR A 154 4.46 -10.59 -6.25
N TYR A 155 4.75 -9.67 -7.16
CA TYR A 155 6.11 -9.52 -7.71
C TYR A 155 7.13 -9.07 -6.64
N TRP A 156 6.73 -8.22 -5.70
CA TRP A 156 7.59 -7.84 -4.58
C TRP A 156 7.97 -9.05 -3.73
N LEU A 157 7.01 -9.92 -3.41
CA LEU A 157 7.24 -11.13 -2.62
C LEU A 157 8.14 -12.12 -3.37
N LEU A 158 7.89 -12.35 -4.66
CA LEU A 158 8.77 -13.17 -5.50
C LEU A 158 10.19 -12.62 -5.57
N ASN A 159 10.35 -11.30 -5.73
CA ASN A 159 11.66 -10.67 -5.75
C ASN A 159 12.38 -10.85 -4.41
N LEU A 160 11.69 -10.62 -3.28
CA LEU A 160 12.27 -10.84 -1.95
C LEU A 160 12.65 -12.30 -1.69
N HIS A 161 11.86 -13.24 -2.21
CA HIS A 161 12.17 -14.67 -2.18
C HIS A 161 13.43 -15.00 -2.98
N GLY A 162 13.53 -14.48 -4.21
CA GLY A 162 14.68 -14.70 -5.10
C GLY A 162 16.01 -14.11 -4.61
N ILE A 163 15.97 -13.01 -3.86
CA ILE A 163 17.18 -12.43 -3.23
C ILE A 163 17.76 -13.35 -2.12
N GLY A 164 16.99 -14.33 -1.63
CA GLY A 164 17.46 -15.39 -0.72
C GLY A 164 17.17 -15.16 0.77
N LYS A 165 17.85 -15.93 1.64
CA LYS A 165 17.57 -16.16 3.10
C LYS A 165 17.59 -14.89 4.00
N GLY A 166 17.75 -13.71 3.39
CA GLY A 166 17.89 -12.44 4.05
C GLY A 166 16.58 -11.73 4.40
N TYR A 167 15.49 -11.92 3.65
CA TYR A 167 14.32 -11.02 3.75
C TYR A 167 13.04 -11.67 4.26
N ILE A 168 12.79 -12.93 3.89
CA ILE A 168 11.63 -13.70 4.33
C ILE A 168 12.12 -14.80 5.26
N SER A 169 11.51 -14.93 6.42
CA SER A 169 11.80 -15.97 7.42
C SER A 169 10.53 -16.72 7.75
N PRO A 170 10.39 -17.99 7.36
CA PRO A 170 9.20 -18.78 7.67
C PRO A 170 9.20 -19.25 9.13
N TYR A 171 8.01 -19.39 9.70
CA TYR A 171 7.75 -19.92 11.03
C TYR A 171 6.53 -20.85 11.01
N ASP A 172 6.55 -21.85 11.88
CA ASP A 172 5.46 -22.83 11.99
C ASP A 172 4.26 -22.30 12.75
N ASP A 173 4.48 -21.32 13.62
CA ASP A 173 3.45 -20.76 14.50
C ASP A 173 3.85 -19.37 14.98
N PHE A 174 2.89 -18.67 15.58
CA PHE A 174 3.09 -17.34 16.13
C PHE A 174 4.02 -17.32 17.36
N GLU A 175 4.17 -18.41 18.11
CA GLU A 175 5.04 -18.48 19.27
C GLU A 175 6.52 -18.48 18.86
N LYS A 176 6.88 -19.28 17.85
CA LYS A 176 8.19 -19.24 17.20
C LYS A 176 8.44 -17.88 16.55
N ALA A 177 7.43 -17.30 15.89
CA ALA A 177 7.55 -15.97 15.30
C ALA A 177 7.82 -14.89 16.36
N LYS A 178 7.15 -14.93 17.53
CA LYS A 178 7.41 -14.02 18.66
C LYS A 178 8.84 -14.14 19.19
N ARG A 179 9.32 -15.38 19.38
CA ARG A 179 10.64 -15.66 19.96
C ARG A 179 11.79 -15.36 19.00
N TYR A 180 11.67 -15.73 17.74
CA TYR A 180 12.78 -15.71 16.77
C TYR A 180 12.63 -14.62 15.70
N GLY A 181 11.44 -14.06 15.51
CA GLY A 181 11.14 -13.01 14.52
C GLY A 181 11.45 -11.59 14.99
N LEU A 182 12.36 -11.41 15.95
CA LEU A 182 12.69 -10.10 16.52
C LEU A 182 13.25 -9.10 15.48
N LYS A 183 13.69 -9.55 14.31
CA LYS A 183 14.19 -8.66 13.23
C LYS A 183 13.11 -8.32 12.18
N SER A 184 11.91 -8.85 12.34
CA SER A 184 10.79 -8.61 11.42
C SER A 184 10.24 -7.18 11.57
N GLY A 185 9.88 -6.58 10.45
CA GLY A 185 9.10 -5.33 10.37
C GLY A 185 7.60 -5.59 10.33
N LEU A 186 7.21 -6.74 9.76
CA LEU A 186 5.84 -7.25 9.74
C LEU A 186 5.83 -8.78 9.68
N PHE A 187 4.67 -9.37 9.97
CA PHE A 187 4.38 -10.77 9.72
C PHE A 187 3.26 -10.93 8.69
N LEU A 188 3.36 -11.98 7.88
CA LEU A 188 2.33 -12.42 6.95
C LEU A 188 1.75 -13.72 7.47
N TRP A 189 0.42 -13.80 7.51
CA TRP A 189 -0.32 -15.03 7.76
C TRP A 189 -0.82 -15.58 6.43
N THR A 190 -0.54 -16.85 6.15
CA THR A 190 -0.83 -17.51 4.86
C THR A 190 -1.78 -18.68 5.00
N LYS A 191 -2.44 -18.88 6.15
CA LYS A 191 -3.25 -20.06 6.49
C LYS A 191 -2.43 -21.36 6.51
N ASP A 192 -2.63 -22.14 7.57
CA ASP A 192 -2.09 -23.50 7.65
C ASP A 192 -3.08 -24.44 6.96
N HIS A 193 -2.67 -25.09 5.87
CA HIS A 193 -3.52 -26.06 5.17
C HIS A 193 -3.56 -27.41 5.88
N ASP A 194 -2.55 -27.74 6.69
CA ASP A 194 -2.43 -29.06 7.33
C ASP A 194 -3.10 -29.08 8.70
N ARG A 195 -3.13 -27.94 9.41
CA ARG A 195 -3.64 -27.88 10.80
C ARG A 195 -5.08 -27.42 10.95
N ASN A 196 -5.80 -27.18 9.85
CA ASN A 196 -7.20 -26.74 9.84
C ASN A 196 -7.49 -25.61 10.85
N SER A 197 -6.50 -24.74 11.11
CA SER A 197 -6.65 -23.63 12.05
C SER A 197 -7.37 -22.50 11.31
N ASP A 198 -8.69 -22.50 11.38
CA ASP A 198 -9.54 -21.60 10.59
C ASP A 198 -9.63 -20.18 11.17
N VAL A 199 -8.90 -19.90 12.25
CA VAL A 199 -8.91 -18.59 12.91
C VAL A 199 -7.99 -17.63 12.17
N SER A 200 -8.55 -16.95 11.18
CA SER A 200 -7.91 -15.80 10.53
C SER A 200 -7.58 -14.73 11.57
N PRO A 201 -6.40 -14.09 11.48
CA PRO A 201 -6.12 -12.92 12.32
C PRO A 201 -7.15 -11.81 12.06
N PRO A 202 -7.53 -11.04 13.09
CA PRO A 202 -8.44 -9.91 12.94
C PRO A 202 -7.82 -8.81 12.05
N GLU A 203 -8.68 -7.91 11.58
CA GLU A 203 -8.22 -6.74 10.84
C GLU A 203 -7.29 -5.90 11.73
N PHE A 204 -6.10 -5.59 11.21
CA PHE A 204 -5.03 -4.85 11.92
C PHE A 204 -4.43 -5.58 13.13
N ALA A 205 -4.43 -6.92 13.11
CA ALA A 205 -3.74 -7.73 14.09
C ALA A 205 -2.27 -7.32 14.28
N THR A 206 -1.78 -7.45 15.52
CA THR A 206 -0.38 -7.20 15.85
C THR A 206 0.15 -8.28 16.80
N ILE A 207 1.46 -8.50 16.76
CA ILE A 207 2.18 -9.36 17.68
C ILE A 207 3.07 -8.49 18.55
N LEU A 208 2.96 -8.66 19.86
CA LEU A 208 3.92 -8.09 20.79
C LEU A 208 5.16 -8.98 20.85
N THR A 209 6.32 -8.38 20.57
CA THR A 209 7.63 -9.04 20.69
C THR A 209 8.42 -8.37 21.80
N GLU A 210 9.03 -9.18 22.67
CA GLU A 210 9.74 -8.73 23.87
C GLU A 210 11.21 -9.16 23.81
N PRO A 211 12.05 -8.40 23.08
CA PRO A 211 13.48 -8.70 23.03
C PRO A 211 14.16 -8.43 24.38
N LYS A 212 15.04 -9.35 24.83
CA LYS A 212 15.74 -9.27 26.13
C LYS A 212 16.46 -7.94 26.40
N GLN A 213 16.99 -7.28 25.37
CA GLN A 213 17.84 -6.08 25.48
C GLN A 213 17.22 -4.84 24.82
N SER A 214 15.92 -4.84 24.53
CA SER A 214 15.28 -3.70 23.86
C SER A 214 13.82 -3.55 24.28
N ARG A 215 13.24 -2.38 24.01
CA ARG A 215 11.83 -2.15 24.33
C ARG A 215 10.93 -3.13 23.56
N PRO A 216 9.80 -3.56 24.16
CA PRO A 216 8.77 -4.31 23.47
C PRO A 216 8.32 -3.60 22.19
N ARG A 217 8.03 -4.37 21.14
CA ARG A 217 7.56 -3.86 19.86
C ARG A 217 6.30 -4.59 19.41
N LYS A 218 5.29 -3.81 19.02
CA LYS A 218 4.12 -4.30 18.31
C LYS A 218 4.42 -4.36 16.82
N ILE A 219 4.39 -5.57 16.26
CA ILE A 219 4.68 -5.83 14.85
C ILE A 219 3.36 -6.18 14.16
N PRO A 220 2.99 -5.52 13.05
CA PRO A 220 1.74 -5.79 12.34
C PRO A 220 1.72 -7.18 11.72
N VAL A 221 0.54 -7.80 11.69
CA VAL A 221 0.26 -9.06 11.02
C VAL A 221 -0.74 -8.79 9.90
N HIS A 222 -0.38 -9.20 8.69
CA HIS A 222 -1.25 -9.08 7.52
C HIS A 222 -1.75 -10.46 7.09
N ASN A 223 -3.06 -10.61 6.91
CA ASN A 223 -3.63 -11.81 6.29
C ASN A 223 -3.34 -11.78 4.78
N LEU A 224 -2.32 -12.51 4.35
CA LEU A 224 -1.87 -12.50 2.97
C LEU A 224 -2.89 -13.17 2.05
N GLU A 225 -3.60 -14.20 2.50
CA GLU A 225 -4.65 -14.86 1.72
C GLU A 225 -5.77 -13.90 1.35
N PHE A 226 -6.27 -13.15 2.33
CA PHE A 226 -7.27 -12.13 2.11
C PHE A 226 -6.75 -10.99 1.20
N LEU A 227 -5.54 -10.50 1.47
CA LEU A 227 -4.98 -9.35 0.78
C LEU A 227 -4.63 -9.65 -0.68
N LEU A 228 -4.01 -10.80 -0.98
CA LEU A 228 -3.67 -11.21 -2.35
C LEU A 228 -4.85 -11.86 -3.09
N GLY A 229 -5.77 -12.48 -2.35
CA GLY A 229 -6.81 -13.32 -2.91
C GLY A 229 -6.26 -14.66 -3.40
N GLU A 230 -7.17 -15.61 -3.61
CA GLU A 230 -6.88 -17.00 -3.96
C GLU A 230 -6.00 -17.11 -5.21
N THR A 231 -6.38 -16.44 -6.31
CA THR A 231 -5.65 -16.55 -7.58
C THR A 231 -4.17 -16.16 -7.49
N MET A 232 -3.85 -15.08 -6.78
CA MET A 232 -2.47 -14.62 -6.65
C MET A 232 -1.70 -15.43 -5.61
N MET A 233 -2.38 -15.92 -4.57
CA MET A 233 -1.78 -16.84 -3.60
C MET A 233 -1.40 -18.17 -4.23
N SER A 234 -2.28 -18.78 -5.02
CA SER A 234 -1.99 -20.03 -5.72
C SER A 234 -0.80 -19.87 -6.66
N LYS A 235 -0.76 -18.78 -7.44
CA LYS A 235 0.40 -18.45 -8.28
C LYS A 235 1.69 -18.23 -7.49
N LEU A 236 1.61 -17.68 -6.29
CA LEU A 236 2.78 -17.43 -5.43
C LEU A 236 3.34 -18.73 -4.87
N ARG A 237 2.46 -19.61 -4.39
CA ARG A 237 2.83 -20.95 -3.90
C ARG A 237 3.43 -21.78 -5.02
N GLU A 238 2.75 -21.85 -6.16
CA GLU A 238 3.23 -22.58 -7.35
C GLU A 238 4.62 -22.10 -7.79
N ALA A 239 4.82 -20.79 -7.94
CA ALA A 239 6.10 -20.22 -8.33
C ALA A 239 7.24 -20.41 -7.31
N THR A 240 6.93 -20.89 -6.10
CA THR A 240 7.92 -21.10 -5.02
C THR A 240 7.99 -22.55 -4.53
N LYS A 241 7.20 -23.45 -5.12
CA LYS A 241 7.08 -24.86 -4.72
C LYS A 241 8.40 -25.63 -4.84
N ASP A 242 9.15 -25.39 -5.91
CA ASP A 242 10.40 -26.12 -6.22
C ASP A 242 11.62 -25.58 -5.45
N THR A 243 11.43 -24.54 -4.63
CA THR A 243 12.51 -24.06 -3.77
C THR A 243 12.64 -24.98 -2.54
N HIS A 244 13.86 -25.36 -2.19
CA HIS A 244 14.24 -26.21 -1.03
C HIS A 244 13.55 -25.87 0.32
N LYS A 245 12.92 -24.69 0.46
CA LYS A 245 12.35 -24.22 1.72
C LYS A 245 10.83 -24.15 1.76
N ASP A 246 10.14 -24.39 0.65
CA ASP A 246 8.69 -24.22 0.48
C ASP A 246 8.15 -23.04 1.32
N THR A 247 8.69 -21.85 1.03
CA THR A 247 8.64 -20.74 1.98
C THR A 247 7.21 -20.28 2.23
N PHE A 248 6.37 -20.27 1.21
CA PHE A 248 4.99 -19.81 1.30
C PHE A 248 3.99 -20.90 1.70
N ALA A 249 4.40 -22.16 1.83
CA ALA A 249 3.57 -23.19 2.47
C ALA A 249 3.52 -23.06 3.99
N ARG A 250 4.54 -22.43 4.60
CA ARG A 250 4.57 -22.20 6.05
C ARG A 250 3.52 -21.16 6.43
N PRO A 251 2.82 -21.33 7.57
CA PRO A 251 1.64 -20.53 7.91
C PRO A 251 1.98 -19.09 8.29
N ILE A 252 3.18 -18.84 8.81
CA ILE A 252 3.63 -17.52 9.27
C ILE A 252 4.95 -17.14 8.60
N LEU A 253 5.02 -15.96 8.01
CA LEU A 253 6.24 -15.43 7.39
C LEU A 253 6.64 -14.09 8.02
N GLY A 254 7.84 -14.00 8.57
CA GLY A 254 8.43 -12.74 9.00
C GLY A 254 9.15 -12.04 7.85
N ILE A 255 8.80 -10.79 7.60
CA ILE A 255 9.51 -9.93 6.64
C ILE A 255 10.47 -9.04 7.42
N LYS A 256 11.78 -9.13 7.15
CA LYS A 256 12.79 -8.36 7.90
C LYS A 256 12.63 -6.86 7.67
N ASN A 257 12.78 -6.08 8.74
CA ASN A 257 12.72 -4.61 8.66
C ASN A 257 13.97 -4.06 7.96
N ARG A 258 13.85 -3.75 6.66
CA ARG A 258 14.92 -3.19 5.82
C ARG A 258 14.34 -2.13 4.91
N ASN A 259 15.17 -1.20 4.43
CA ASN A 259 14.72 -0.18 3.47
C ASN A 259 14.06 -0.79 2.23
N MET A 260 14.56 -1.95 1.75
CA MET A 260 14.00 -2.68 0.62
C MET A 260 12.56 -3.14 0.86
N THR A 261 12.20 -3.52 2.09
CA THR A 261 10.86 -4.08 2.38
C THR A 261 9.81 -3.00 2.56
N VAL A 262 10.18 -1.76 2.88
CA VAL A 262 9.24 -0.65 3.12
C VAL A 262 8.22 -0.49 2.01
N GLY A 263 8.62 -0.67 0.74
CA GLY A 263 7.71 -0.62 -0.39
C GLY A 263 6.62 -1.71 -0.36
N LEU A 264 6.98 -2.92 0.07
CA LEU A 264 6.02 -4.00 0.29
C LEU A 264 5.10 -3.68 1.48
N GLU A 265 5.64 -3.21 2.60
CA GLU A 265 4.85 -2.88 3.81
C GLU A 265 3.78 -1.82 3.48
N LEU A 266 4.15 -0.77 2.75
CA LEU A 266 3.24 0.27 2.28
C LEU A 266 2.11 -0.30 1.40
N ARG A 267 2.40 -1.25 0.51
CA ARG A 267 1.40 -1.85 -0.38
C ARG A 267 0.45 -2.79 0.36
N LEU A 268 0.96 -3.58 1.28
CA LEU A 268 0.15 -4.44 2.14
C LEU A 268 -0.81 -3.62 2.99
N TRP A 269 -0.30 -2.55 3.61
CA TRP A 269 -1.14 -1.66 4.39
C TRP A 269 -2.16 -0.92 3.52
N TRP A 270 -1.77 -0.47 2.32
CA TRP A 270 -2.72 0.12 1.38
C TRP A 270 -3.81 -0.86 0.96
N LEU A 271 -3.48 -2.12 0.65
CA LEU A 271 -4.48 -3.15 0.32
C LEU A 271 -5.44 -3.38 1.48
N GLN A 272 -4.91 -3.42 2.70
CA GLN A 272 -5.71 -3.60 3.89
C GLN A 272 -6.69 -2.44 4.06
N CYS A 273 -6.23 -1.19 3.92
CA CYS A 273 -7.13 -0.04 3.89
C CYS A 273 -8.12 -0.13 2.71
N TYR A 274 -7.68 -0.52 1.52
CA TYR A 274 -8.56 -0.55 0.35
C TYR A 274 -9.75 -1.52 0.50
N LEU A 275 -9.50 -2.67 1.15
CA LEU A 275 -10.45 -3.77 1.36
C LEU A 275 -11.22 -3.69 2.68
N ALA A 276 -10.79 -2.84 3.62
CA ALA A 276 -11.43 -2.71 4.93
C ALA A 276 -12.92 -2.43 4.80
N LYS A 277 -13.72 -3.16 5.57
CA LYS A 277 -15.18 -3.01 5.60
C LYS A 277 -15.53 -1.78 6.43
N HIS A 278 -16.23 -0.84 5.81
CA HIS A 278 -16.75 0.35 6.49
C HIS A 278 -18.21 0.57 6.07
N ASN A 279 -18.94 1.32 6.90
CA ASN A 279 -20.28 1.78 6.57
C ASN A 279 -20.27 2.49 5.21
N LYS A 280 -21.31 2.26 4.39
CA LYS A 280 -21.41 2.83 3.03
C LYS A 280 -21.27 4.35 3.10
N ILE A 281 -20.23 4.89 2.44
CA ILE A 281 -19.92 6.33 2.40
C ILE A 281 -20.77 7.05 1.36
N LEU A 282 -21.18 6.33 0.31
CA LEU A 282 -22.09 6.82 -0.72
C LEU A 282 -23.50 6.38 -0.36
N LYS A 283 -24.39 7.37 -0.11
CA LYS A 283 -25.84 7.20 -0.07
C LYS A 283 -26.40 7.53 -1.44
#